data_AF-A0AAV7VPP0-F1
#
_entry.id   AF-A0AAV7VPP0-F1
#
_cell.length_a   1.000
_cell.length_b   1.000
_cell.length_c   1.000
_cell.angle_alpha   90.00
_cell.angle_beta   90.00
_cell.angle_gamma   90.00
#
_symmetry.space_group_name_H-M   'P 1'
#
loop_
_entity.id
_entity.type
_entity.pdbx_description
1 polymer ?
#
loop_
_entity_poly.entity_id
_entity_poly.type
_entity_poly.pdbx_seq_one_letter_code
_entity_poly.pdbx_strand_id
1 'polypeptide(L)'
;MKVCACRMPCHPSLGVVHVPIVVRHHCSSVNEGLAQDLCSVQYTTFDEALGMLQKLAKGALMAKADIESAFRLLSVHPEDTRLLEFTFEGQYFLDLCMPMGCSIACPVFESFSRFLEWAVKDVADTDEVLHYLDDFLFMGPAGSTACGKALLGFQQLARALGPLAADKTEGPSTWITFLGIEIDSQAGMCRLPAD
;
A
#
# COMPACT_ATOMS: atom_id res chain seq x y z
N MET A 1 22.36 1.39 5.38
CA MET A 1 21.15 0.78 5.99
C MET A 1 20.68 1.70 7.10
N LYS A 2 19.59 2.47 6.91
CA LYS A 2 18.98 3.19 8.05
C LYS A 2 18.24 2.14 8.87
N VAL A 3 18.86 1.65 9.94
CA VAL A 3 18.14 0.94 11.00
C VAL A 3 17.24 1.99 11.63
N CYS A 4 15.99 2.06 11.18
CA CYS A 4 15.00 2.89 11.83
C CYS A 4 14.71 2.19 13.15
N ALA A 5 15.38 2.62 14.21
CA ALA A 5 14.93 2.37 15.57
C ALA A 5 13.58 3.09 15.70
N CYS A 6 12.52 2.44 15.21
CA CYS A 6 11.17 2.89 15.38
C CYS A 6 10.86 2.82 16.88
N ARG A 7 11.20 3.88 17.60
CA ARG A 7 10.33 4.40 18.66
C ARG A 7 9.11 4.98 17.97
N MET A 8 8.34 4.15 17.26
CA MET A 8 6.95 4.48 17.04
C MET A 8 6.32 4.38 18.43
N PRO A 9 5.73 5.45 18.98
CA PRO A 9 4.86 5.29 20.12
C PRO A 9 3.74 4.36 19.65
N CYS A 10 3.76 3.10 20.07
CA CYS A 10 2.59 2.23 19.99
C CYS A 10 1.50 2.91 20.80
N HIS A 11 0.72 3.76 20.15
CA HIS A 11 -0.36 4.50 20.80
C HIS A 11 -1.44 3.46 21.13
N PRO A 12 -1.79 3.24 22.41
CA PRO A 12 -2.61 2.12 22.85
C PRO A 12 -4.09 2.18 22.41
N SER A 13 -4.44 3.09 21.49
CA SER A 13 -5.82 3.36 21.06
C SER A 13 -6.06 3.25 19.56
N LEU A 14 -5.05 2.94 18.75
CA LEU A 14 -5.28 2.46 17.37
C LEU A 14 -5.42 0.94 17.42
N GLY A 15 -6.44 0.39 16.78
CA GLY A 15 -6.56 -1.06 16.61
C GLY A 15 -5.33 -1.57 15.87
N VAL A 16 -4.39 -2.18 16.60
CA VAL A 16 -3.16 -2.72 16.01
C VAL A 16 -3.53 -4.02 15.30
N VAL A 17 -3.38 -4.02 13.97
CA VAL A 17 -3.49 -5.26 13.20
C VAL A 17 -2.22 -6.07 13.45
N HIS A 18 -2.37 -7.16 14.21
CA HIS A 18 -1.29 -8.12 14.44
C HIS A 18 -1.31 -9.19 13.35
N VAL A 19 -0.15 -9.41 12.74
CA VAL A 19 0.02 -10.37 11.65
C VAL A 19 0.80 -11.58 12.17
N PRO A 20 0.24 -12.80 12.11
CA PRO A 20 0.98 -14.00 12.47
C PRO A 20 1.95 -14.43 11.35
N ILE A 21 3.08 -15.01 11.74
CA ILE A 21 4.10 -15.61 10.85
C ILE A 21 4.16 -17.11 11.12
N VAL A 22 3.45 -17.91 10.33
CA VAL A 22 3.36 -19.36 10.53
C VAL A 22 4.51 -20.08 9.81
N VAL A 23 5.47 -20.59 10.58
CA VAL A 23 6.70 -21.22 10.07
C VAL A 23 6.76 -22.71 10.45
N ARG A 24 7.17 -23.57 9.51
CA ARG A 24 7.49 -24.99 9.77
C ARG A 24 8.83 -25.12 10.52
N HIS A 25 8.95 -26.10 11.42
CA HIS A 25 10.18 -26.31 12.19
C HIS A 25 11.32 -26.88 11.31
N HIS A 26 12.57 -26.48 11.64
CA HIS A 26 13.84 -26.93 11.04
C HIS A 26 14.15 -26.46 9.61
N CYS A 27 14.14 -25.15 9.38
CA CYS A 27 14.54 -24.53 8.11
C CYS A 27 15.84 -23.73 8.23
N SER A 28 16.55 -23.52 7.11
CA SER A 28 17.79 -22.72 7.05
C SER A 28 17.53 -21.21 7.05
N SER A 29 16.29 -20.79 6.79
CA SER A 29 15.82 -19.40 6.92
C SER A 29 14.36 -19.35 7.34
N VAL A 30 13.92 -18.20 7.85
CA VAL A 30 12.50 -17.96 8.22
C VAL A 30 11.58 -18.14 7.00
N ASN A 31 11.99 -17.62 5.84
CA ASN A 31 11.20 -17.68 4.61
C ASN A 31 11.02 -19.12 4.08
N GLU A 32 12.02 -19.99 4.26
CA GLU A 32 11.92 -21.39 3.84
C GLU A 32 10.85 -22.17 4.61
N GLY A 33 10.58 -21.79 5.87
CA GLY A 33 9.55 -22.43 6.67
C GLY A 33 8.13 -21.92 6.39
N LEU A 34 7.97 -20.87 5.58
CA LEU A 34 6.65 -20.36 5.20
C LEU A 34 6.00 -21.25 4.12
N ALA A 35 4.70 -21.45 4.23
CA ALA A 35 3.95 -22.13 3.18
C ALA A 35 3.88 -21.24 1.92
N GLN A 36 4.29 -21.78 0.77
CA GLN A 36 4.42 -20.99 -0.48
C GLN A 36 3.09 -20.42 -0.98
N ASP A 37 1.98 -21.12 -0.73
CA ASP A 37 0.63 -20.67 -1.04
C ASP A 37 0.27 -19.37 -0.31
N LEU A 38 0.71 -19.23 0.95
CA LEU A 38 0.54 -18.00 1.74
C LEU A 38 1.45 -16.85 1.29
N CYS A 39 2.49 -17.14 0.50
CA CYS A 39 3.46 -16.15 0.01
C CYS A 39 3.14 -15.65 -1.40
N SER A 40 2.09 -16.17 -2.03
CA SER A 40 1.67 -15.77 -3.38
C SER A 40 0.76 -14.55 -3.32
N VAL A 41 0.93 -13.62 -4.27
CA VAL A 41 0.15 -12.39 -4.37
C VAL A 41 -0.20 -12.13 -5.82
N GLN A 42 -1.42 -11.66 -6.06
CA GLN A 42 -1.91 -11.20 -7.35
C GLN A 42 -2.18 -9.72 -7.22
N TYR A 43 -1.51 -8.91 -8.04
CA TYR A 43 -1.67 -7.46 -8.05
C TYR A 43 -2.65 -7.04 -9.13
N THR A 44 -3.31 -5.90 -8.90
CA THR A 44 -4.00 -5.16 -9.95
C THR A 44 -3.03 -4.83 -11.07
N THR A 45 -3.49 -4.96 -12.31
CA THR A 45 -2.68 -4.64 -13.49
C THR A 45 -2.84 -3.18 -13.89
N PHE A 46 -1.83 -2.65 -14.58
CA PHE A 46 -1.94 -1.31 -15.17
C PHE A 46 -3.08 -1.23 -16.21
N ASP A 47 -3.34 -2.32 -16.93
CA ASP A 47 -4.44 -2.38 -17.92
C ASP A 47 -5.82 -2.25 -17.27
N GLU A 48 -6.01 -2.78 -16.05
CA GLU A 48 -7.25 -2.58 -15.30
C GLU A 48 -7.45 -1.10 -14.93
N ALA A 49 -6.37 -0.39 -14.57
CA ALA A 49 -6.42 1.04 -14.32
C ALA A 49 -6.82 1.83 -15.57
N LEU A 50 -6.24 1.50 -16.73
CA LEU A 50 -6.61 2.12 -18.00
C LEU A 50 -8.06 1.79 -18.40
N GLY A 51 -8.49 0.54 -18.21
CA GLY A 51 -9.86 0.12 -18.50
C GLY A 51 -10.89 0.84 -17.64
N MET A 52 -10.56 1.14 -16.38
CA MET A 52 -11.39 1.98 -15.51
C MET A 52 -11.42 3.43 -15.99
N LEU A 53 -10.24 4.01 -16.29
CA LEU A 53 -10.13 5.39 -16.77
C LEU A 53 -10.88 5.62 -18.09
N GLN A 54 -10.82 4.68 -19.03
CA GLN A 54 -11.51 4.77 -20.32
C GLN A 54 -13.04 4.87 -20.17
N LYS A 55 -13.62 4.26 -19.13
CA LYS A 55 -15.06 4.34 -18.86
C LYS A 55 -15.50 5.72 -18.40
N LEU A 56 -14.59 6.50 -17.81
CA LEU A 56 -14.86 7.85 -17.27
C LEU A 56 -14.81 8.95 -18.34
N ALA A 57 -14.56 8.57 -19.60
CA ALA A 57 -14.43 9.43 -20.76
C ALA A 57 -13.23 10.40 -20.71
N LYS A 58 -13.06 11.13 -21.81
CA LYS A 58 -11.94 12.05 -22.03
C LYS A 58 -11.90 13.15 -20.96
N GLY A 59 -10.72 13.42 -20.43
CA GLY A 59 -10.50 14.45 -19.41
C GLY A 59 -10.91 14.03 -17.99
N ALA A 60 -11.08 12.73 -17.74
CA ALA A 60 -11.25 12.19 -16.39
C ALA A 60 -10.13 12.67 -15.45
N LEU A 61 -10.50 12.98 -14.22
CA LEU A 61 -9.57 13.41 -13.19
C LEU A 61 -8.98 12.19 -12.47
N MET A 62 -7.70 12.25 -12.18
CA MET A 62 -6.92 11.22 -11.50
C MET A 62 -6.17 11.84 -10.33
N ALA A 63 -6.09 11.11 -9.23
CA ALA A 63 -5.24 11.44 -8.08
C ALA A 63 -4.55 10.17 -7.60
N LYS A 64 -3.37 10.29 -7.02
CA LYS A 64 -2.68 9.16 -6.39
C LYS A 64 -2.26 9.50 -4.98
N ALA A 65 -2.13 8.49 -4.14
CA ALA A 65 -1.53 8.58 -2.83
C ALA A 65 -0.77 7.30 -2.51
N ASP A 66 0.30 7.44 -1.74
CA ASP A 66 1.19 6.35 -1.33
C ASP A 66 1.20 6.28 0.20
N ILE A 67 1.23 5.07 0.74
CA ILE A 67 1.27 4.83 2.18
C ILE A 67 2.72 4.85 2.65
N GLU A 68 3.05 5.76 3.59
CA GLU A 68 4.42 5.85 4.08
C GLU A 68 4.78 4.60 4.90
N SER A 69 5.94 4.01 4.58
CA SER A 69 6.49 2.86 5.29
C SER A 69 5.55 1.64 5.34
N ALA A 70 4.73 1.43 4.29
CA ALA A 70 3.83 0.30 4.05
C ALA A 70 3.96 -0.89 5.03
N PHE A 71 4.96 -1.75 4.87
CA PHE A 71 5.12 -2.96 5.70
C PHE A 71 5.28 -2.67 7.20
N ARG A 72 5.92 -1.55 7.57
CA ARG A 72 6.12 -1.18 8.97
C ARG A 72 4.83 -0.77 9.69
N LEU A 73 3.74 -0.52 8.97
CA LEU A 73 2.42 -0.31 9.57
C LEU A 73 1.83 -1.58 10.18
N LEU A 74 2.25 -2.74 9.68
CA LEU A 74 1.75 -4.03 10.13
C LEU A 74 2.60 -4.52 11.28
N SER A 75 2.00 -4.64 12.46
CA SER A 75 2.70 -5.16 13.64
C SER A 75 2.75 -6.68 13.56
N VAL A 76 3.89 -7.24 13.96
CA VAL A 76 4.05 -8.70 14.06
C VAL A 76 3.32 -9.18 15.32
N HIS A 77 2.71 -10.35 15.26
CA HIS A 77 2.09 -10.95 16.44
C HIS A 77 3.15 -11.19 17.52
N PRO A 78 2.89 -10.88 18.81
CA PRO A 78 3.90 -10.97 19.87
C PRO A 78 4.61 -12.33 19.95
N GLU A 79 3.88 -13.43 19.70
CA GLU A 79 4.43 -14.78 19.74
C GLU A 79 5.43 -15.07 18.61
N ASP A 80 5.31 -14.35 17.49
CA ASP A 80 6.14 -14.55 16.30
C ASP A 80 7.35 -13.62 16.24
N THR A 81 7.43 -12.64 17.14
CA THR A 81 8.56 -11.70 17.20
C THR A 81 9.91 -12.42 17.33
N ARG A 82 9.94 -13.55 18.05
CA ARG A 82 11.12 -14.42 18.20
C ARG A 82 11.72 -14.90 16.88
N LEU A 83 10.92 -14.96 15.81
CA LEU A 83 11.36 -15.36 14.48
C LEU A 83 12.16 -14.26 13.77
N LEU A 84 12.07 -13.01 14.25
CA LEU A 84 12.62 -11.81 13.64
C LEU A 84 13.71 -11.16 14.51
N GLU A 85 14.31 -11.95 15.40
CA GLU A 85 15.47 -11.53 16.17
C GLU A 85 16.74 -11.59 15.31
N PHE A 86 17.58 -10.56 15.39
CA PHE A 86 18.87 -10.56 14.71
C PHE A 86 19.94 -9.85 15.55
N THR A 87 21.20 -10.15 15.26
CA THR A 87 22.35 -9.51 15.90
C THR A 87 23.09 -8.61 14.93
N PHE A 88 23.43 -7.40 15.37
CA PHE A 88 24.26 -6.47 14.61
C PHE A 88 25.26 -5.80 15.55
N GLU A 89 26.56 -5.84 15.19
CA GLU A 89 27.66 -5.28 16.01
C GLU A 89 27.66 -5.76 17.47
N GLY A 90 27.31 -7.04 17.69
CA GLY A 90 27.25 -7.64 19.03
C GLY A 90 26.05 -7.22 19.88
N GLN A 91 25.11 -6.45 19.31
CA GLN A 91 23.85 -6.08 19.94
C GLN A 91 22.69 -6.89 19.36
N TYR A 92 21.67 -7.15 20.17
CA TYR A 92 20.45 -7.86 19.78
C TYR A 92 19.35 -6.86 19.40
N PHE A 93 18.67 -7.14 18.31
CA PHE A 93 17.56 -6.36 17.79
C PHE A 93 16.37 -7.27 17.49
N LEU A 94 15.18 -6.68 17.58
CA LEU A 94 13.92 -7.34 17.32
C LEU A 94 13.07 -6.45 16.42
N ASP A 95 12.61 -7.00 15.31
CA ASP A 95 11.63 -6.32 14.47
C ASP A 95 10.20 -6.57 15.00
N LEU A 96 9.56 -5.49 15.45
CA LEU A 96 8.18 -5.51 15.97
C LEU A 96 7.12 -5.32 14.87
N CYS A 97 7.54 -4.88 13.70
CA CYS A 97 6.69 -4.70 12.53
C CYS A 97 7.20 -5.56 11.38
N MET A 98 6.36 -5.80 10.38
CA MET A 98 6.69 -6.65 9.24
C MET A 98 7.99 -6.16 8.57
N PRO A 99 9.05 -6.99 8.54
CA PRO A 99 10.34 -6.58 7.99
C PRO A 99 10.34 -6.72 6.47
N MET A 100 11.15 -5.89 5.83
CA MET A 100 11.43 -6.03 4.41
C MET A 100 12.11 -7.39 4.14
N GLY A 101 11.73 -8.03 3.04
CA GLY A 101 12.29 -9.33 2.64
C GLY A 101 11.59 -10.54 3.28
N CYS A 102 10.60 -10.35 4.16
CA CYS A 102 9.74 -11.44 4.61
C CYS A 102 8.78 -11.84 3.47
N SER A 103 8.76 -13.13 3.09
CA SER A 103 7.97 -13.59 1.93
C SER A 103 6.45 -13.41 2.13
N ILE A 104 5.97 -13.37 3.38
CA ILE A 104 4.55 -13.17 3.69
C ILE A 104 4.15 -11.68 3.72
N ALA A 105 5.11 -10.75 3.67
CA ALA A 105 4.83 -9.32 3.81
C ALA A 105 3.94 -8.78 2.69
N CYS A 106 4.22 -9.12 1.43
CA CYS A 106 3.46 -8.61 0.29
C CYS A 106 2.00 -9.11 0.27
N PRO A 107 1.70 -10.41 0.42
CA PRO A 107 0.30 -10.88 0.46
C PRO A 107 -0.53 -10.29 1.60
N VAL A 108 0.09 -10.11 2.79
CA VAL A 108 -0.61 -9.51 3.92
C VAL A 108 -0.86 -8.03 3.67
N PHE A 109 0.15 -7.31 3.17
CA PHE A 109 -0.01 -5.89 2.87
C PHE A 109 -1.02 -5.66 1.74
N GLU A 110 -1.02 -6.50 0.71
CA GLU A 110 -2.05 -6.50 -0.34
C GLU A 110 -3.45 -6.69 0.25
N SER A 111 -3.62 -7.60 1.22
CA SER A 111 -4.90 -7.78 1.91
C SER A 111 -5.33 -6.54 2.68
N PHE A 112 -4.38 -5.84 3.29
CA PHE A 112 -4.62 -4.56 3.95
C PHE A 112 -4.99 -3.46 2.94
N SER A 113 -4.31 -3.38 1.81
CA SER A 113 -4.61 -2.41 0.75
C SER A 113 -5.99 -2.64 0.11
N ARG A 114 -6.41 -3.90 -0.08
CA ARG A 114 -7.78 -4.23 -0.50
C ARG A 114 -8.84 -3.75 0.49
N PHE A 115 -8.57 -3.89 1.78
CA PHE A 115 -9.45 -3.34 2.82
C PHE A 115 -9.54 -1.81 2.72
N LEU A 116 -8.42 -1.13 2.52
CA LEU A 116 -8.40 0.33 2.35
C LEU A 116 -9.16 0.76 1.09
N GLU A 117 -8.93 0.09 -0.04
CA GLU A 117 -9.69 0.35 -1.27
C GLU A 117 -11.19 0.22 -1.02
N TRP A 118 -11.63 -0.90 -0.43
CA TRP A 118 -13.03 -1.12 -0.10
C TRP A 118 -13.60 -0.01 0.81
N ALA A 119 -12.86 0.37 1.86
CA ALA A 119 -13.30 1.39 2.80
C ALA A 119 -13.40 2.78 2.14
N VAL A 120 -12.49 3.13 1.22
CA VAL A 120 -12.60 4.37 0.45
C VAL A 120 -13.81 4.33 -0.48
N LYS A 121 -14.02 3.22 -1.19
CA LYS A 121 -15.17 3.07 -2.10
C LYS A 121 -16.50 3.26 -1.36
N ASP A 122 -16.62 2.68 -0.17
CA ASP A 122 -17.80 2.82 0.69
C ASP A 122 -18.00 4.27 1.17
N VAL A 123 -16.96 4.92 1.70
CA VAL A 123 -17.05 6.29 2.24
C VAL A 123 -17.25 7.35 1.15
N ALA A 124 -16.63 7.16 -0.01
CA ALA A 124 -16.67 8.12 -1.11
C ALA A 124 -17.78 7.85 -2.14
N ASP A 125 -18.52 6.74 -1.98
CA ASP A 125 -19.62 6.31 -2.87
C ASP A 125 -19.19 6.28 -4.35
N THR A 126 -18.14 5.50 -4.62
CA THR A 126 -17.48 5.41 -5.94
C THR A 126 -16.80 4.07 -6.13
N ASP A 127 -16.82 3.54 -7.34
CA ASP A 127 -16.09 2.30 -7.71
C ASP A 127 -14.73 2.61 -8.35
N GLU A 128 -14.45 3.90 -8.60
CA GLU A 128 -13.31 4.41 -9.36
C GLU A 128 -12.01 4.53 -8.54
N VAL A 129 -11.76 3.52 -7.70
CA VAL A 129 -10.55 3.41 -6.87
C VAL A 129 -9.88 2.08 -7.15
N LEU A 130 -8.56 2.12 -7.27
CA LEU A 130 -7.72 0.92 -7.36
C LEU A 130 -6.41 1.13 -6.60
N HIS A 131 -5.72 0.03 -6.33
CA HIS A 131 -4.38 0.07 -5.77
C HIS A 131 -3.45 -0.93 -6.47
N TYR A 132 -2.15 -0.65 -6.36
CA TYR A 132 -1.07 -1.58 -6.61
C TYR A 132 -0.18 -1.59 -5.37
N LEU A 133 -0.29 -2.63 -4.53
CA LEU A 133 0.38 -2.68 -3.24
C LEU A 133 0.10 -1.42 -2.39
N ASP A 134 1.06 -0.51 -2.21
CA ASP A 134 0.94 0.75 -1.45
C ASP A 134 0.58 1.98 -2.30
N ASP A 135 0.57 1.87 -3.62
CA ASP A 135 0.20 2.93 -4.56
C ASP A 135 -1.31 2.91 -4.84
N PHE A 136 -2.04 3.92 -4.39
CA PHE A 136 -3.47 4.08 -4.64
C PHE A 136 -3.73 5.07 -5.78
N LEU A 137 -4.69 4.75 -6.64
CA LEU A 137 -5.14 5.61 -7.73
C LEU A 137 -6.66 5.82 -7.60
N PHE A 138 -7.06 7.08 -7.57
CA PHE A 138 -8.44 7.54 -7.47
C PHE A 138 -8.82 8.24 -8.76
N MET A 139 -9.97 7.92 -9.32
CA MET A 139 -10.42 8.48 -10.58
C MET A 139 -11.83 9.05 -10.46
N GLY A 140 -12.19 9.92 -11.40
CA GLY A 140 -13.54 10.44 -11.48
C GLY A 140 -13.82 11.16 -12.80
N PRO A 141 -15.11 11.30 -13.19
CA PRO A 141 -15.46 11.97 -14.43
C PRO A 141 -14.98 13.42 -14.49
N ALA A 142 -14.72 13.90 -15.70
CA ALA A 142 -14.40 15.31 -15.94
C ALA A 142 -15.48 16.25 -15.36
N GLY A 143 -15.06 17.34 -14.71
CA GLY A 143 -15.98 18.31 -14.10
C GLY A 143 -16.74 17.82 -12.86
N SER A 144 -16.43 16.62 -12.36
CA SER A 144 -16.98 16.10 -11.10
C SER A 144 -16.03 16.33 -9.92
N THR A 145 -16.54 16.11 -8.69
CA THR A 145 -15.73 16.10 -7.46
C THR A 145 -15.37 14.68 -7.01
N ALA A 146 -15.75 13.64 -7.76
CA ALA A 146 -15.64 12.23 -7.34
C ALA A 146 -14.19 11.84 -7.00
N CYS A 147 -13.24 12.12 -7.90
CA CYS A 147 -11.81 11.85 -7.68
C CYS A 147 -11.28 12.52 -6.39
N GLY A 148 -11.61 13.80 -6.20
CA GLY A 148 -11.18 14.55 -5.01
C GLY A 148 -11.83 14.05 -3.72
N LYS A 149 -13.10 13.62 -3.78
CA LYS A 149 -13.80 13.01 -2.63
C LYS A 149 -13.17 11.67 -2.25
N ALA A 150 -12.84 10.82 -3.22
CA ALA A 150 -12.16 9.56 -3.00
C ALA A 150 -10.78 9.76 -2.34
N LEU A 151 -9.97 10.67 -2.89
CA LEU A 151 -8.69 11.04 -2.29
C LEU A 151 -8.85 11.55 -0.85
N LEU A 152 -9.84 12.43 -0.61
CA LEU A 152 -10.10 12.96 0.73
C LEU A 152 -10.55 11.85 1.70
N GLY A 153 -11.39 10.91 1.25
CA GLY A 153 -11.81 9.75 2.02
C GLY A 153 -10.61 8.88 2.43
N PHE A 154 -9.69 8.62 1.49
CA PHE A 154 -8.44 7.92 1.79
C PHE A 154 -7.56 8.68 2.79
N GLN A 155 -7.40 10.00 2.63
CA GLN A 155 -6.66 10.84 3.57
C GLN A 155 -7.28 10.83 4.98
N GLN A 156 -8.60 10.74 5.09
CA GLN A 156 -9.28 10.62 6.39
C GLN A 156 -9.03 9.25 7.02
N LEU A 157 -9.10 8.17 6.25
CA LEU A 157 -8.78 6.82 6.73
C LEU A 157 -7.32 6.73 7.18
N ALA A 158 -6.39 7.31 6.42
CA ALA A 158 -4.97 7.30 6.75
C ALA A 158 -4.68 7.95 8.11
N ARG A 159 -5.39 9.03 8.49
CA ARG A 159 -5.23 9.63 9.84
C ARG A 159 -5.45 8.63 10.98
N ALA A 160 -6.24 7.59 10.77
CA ALA A 160 -6.52 6.55 11.75
C ALA A 160 -5.65 5.29 11.60
N LEU A 161 -4.93 5.12 10.48
CA LEU A 161 -4.27 3.86 10.13
C LEU A 161 -2.76 3.99 9.89
N GLY A 162 -2.27 5.16 9.50
CA GLY A 162 -0.85 5.40 9.24
C GLY A 162 -0.59 6.65 8.39
N PRO A 163 0.63 7.21 8.44
CA PRO A 163 0.98 8.36 7.63
C PRO A 163 0.95 8.05 6.11
N LEU A 164 0.60 9.07 5.33
CA LEU A 164 0.76 9.04 3.87
C LEU A 164 2.08 9.70 3.48
N ALA A 165 2.67 9.25 2.38
CA ALA A 165 3.77 9.96 1.75
C ALA A 165 3.24 11.22 1.05
N ALA A 166 3.26 12.33 1.78
CA ALA A 166 2.70 13.60 1.34
C ALA A 166 3.36 14.12 0.05
N ASP A 167 4.65 13.86 -0.13
CA ASP A 167 5.45 14.20 -1.32
C ASP A 167 5.09 13.38 -2.55
N LYS A 168 4.49 12.20 -2.36
CA LYS A 168 4.02 11.33 -3.44
C LYS A 168 2.54 11.46 -3.74
N THR A 169 1.80 12.21 -2.92
CA THR A 169 0.37 12.46 -3.14
C THR A 169 0.19 13.53 -4.22
N GLU A 170 -0.58 13.22 -5.26
CA GLU A 170 -0.74 14.08 -6.44
C GLU A 170 -2.21 14.10 -6.90
N GLY A 171 -2.61 15.21 -7.52
CA GLY A 171 -3.94 15.39 -8.11
C GLY A 171 -4.98 15.99 -7.15
N PRO A 172 -6.25 16.10 -7.57
CA PRO A 172 -6.80 15.65 -8.85
C PRO A 172 -6.23 16.39 -10.07
N SER A 173 -5.90 15.66 -11.14
CA SER A 173 -5.31 16.16 -12.38
C SER A 173 -5.72 15.28 -13.58
N THR A 174 -5.69 15.82 -14.80
CA THR A 174 -5.83 15.00 -16.03
C THR A 174 -4.52 14.35 -16.47
N TRP A 175 -3.43 14.65 -15.78
CA TRP A 175 -2.10 14.13 -16.04
C TRP A 175 -1.43 13.71 -14.72
N ILE A 176 -0.96 12.47 -14.64
CA ILE A 176 -0.33 11.90 -13.44
C ILE A 176 0.67 10.81 -13.80
N THR A 177 1.71 10.61 -12.99
CA THR A 177 2.60 9.44 -13.11
C THR A 177 2.18 8.36 -12.12
N PHE A 178 1.79 7.18 -12.61
CA PHE A 178 1.40 6.04 -11.79
C PHE A 178 2.21 4.80 -12.20
N LEU A 179 2.83 4.11 -11.24
CA LEU A 179 3.73 2.98 -11.48
C LEU A 179 4.87 3.29 -12.46
N GLY A 180 5.36 4.52 -12.45
CA GLY A 180 6.41 5.00 -13.35
C GLY A 180 5.95 5.26 -14.79
N ILE A 181 4.65 5.25 -15.06
CA ILE A 181 4.06 5.54 -16.37
C ILE A 181 3.25 6.84 -16.27
N GLU A 182 3.53 7.79 -17.15
CA GLU A 182 2.74 9.02 -17.29
C GLU A 182 1.42 8.70 -17.99
N ILE A 183 0.31 9.14 -17.42
CA ILE A 183 -1.04 8.96 -17.94
C ILE A 183 -1.62 10.33 -18.24
N ASP A 184 -2.02 10.57 -19.49
CA ASP A 184 -2.73 11.77 -19.94
C ASP A 184 -4.15 11.40 -20.36
N SER A 185 -5.13 11.67 -19.49
CA SER A 185 -6.55 11.39 -19.75
C SER A 185 -7.18 12.36 -20.75
N GLN A 186 -6.55 13.51 -20.99
CA GLN A 186 -7.03 14.50 -21.95
C GLN A 186 -6.57 14.14 -23.37
N ALA A 187 -5.33 13.69 -23.55
CA ALA A 187 -4.84 13.19 -24.83
C ALA A 187 -5.21 11.72 -25.09
N GLY A 188 -5.53 10.95 -24.05
CA GLY A 188 -5.76 9.51 -24.13
C GLY A 188 -4.47 8.74 -24.41
N MET A 189 -3.37 9.13 -23.75
CA MET A 189 -2.03 8.60 -24.02
C MET A 189 -1.32 8.17 -22.72
N CYS A 190 -0.46 7.17 -22.83
CA CYS A 190 0.49 6.79 -21.78
C CYS A 190 1.92 6.92 -22.30
N ARG A 191 2.86 7.35 -21.46
CA ARG A 191 4.27 7.56 -21.83
C ARG A 191 5.19 7.11 -20.71
N LEU A 192 6.39 6.67 -21.08
CA LEU A 192 7.47 6.53 -20.11
C LEU A 192 8.14 7.90 -19.90
N PRO A 193 8.64 8.20 -18.69
CA PRO A 193 9.45 9.38 -18.44
C PRO A 193 10.63 9.45 -19.40
N ALA A 194 11.05 10.66 -19.78
CA ALA A 194 12.31 10.84 -20.47
C ALA A 194 13.48 10.49 -19.53
N ASP A 195 14.55 9.90 -20.09
CA ASP A 195 15.78 9.56 -19.38
C ASP A 195 16.45 10.78 -18.69
#